data_AF-A0A6N8V581-F1
#
_entry.id   AF-A0A6N8V581-F1
#
_cell.length_a   1.000
_cell.length_b   1.000
_cell.length_c   1.000
_cell.angle_alpha   90.00
_cell.angle_beta   90.00
_cell.angle_gamma   90.00
#
_symmetry.space_group_name_H-M   'P 1'
#
loop_
_entity.id
_entity.type
_entity.pdbx_description
1 polymer ?
#
loop_
_entity_poly.entity_id
_entity_poly.type
_entity_poly.pdbx_seq_one_letter_code
_entity_poly.pdbx_strand_id
1 'polypeptide(L)'
;MSAKKLTVAITLEGAKALVPGAAPLIGIAQSLYSARGERFLRTIEERLSALEDAEPDPERLASAIAEIQRRVLATPIDQQDRLVNAAVNSAVSRSLAESDRRRFMLMLEYFSELHFRVLEILSVVDDPHGGLADSLRGRVERHTGSIDDQVFSRVWGDLHRERLVAAREPNAMGTPGGMAGKRTEPLADSFLRFVSMPSE
;
A
#
# COMPACT_ATOMS: atom_id res chain seq x y z
N MET A 1 9.56 7.03 32.18
CA MET A 1 8.84 5.81 31.71
C MET A 1 7.65 6.26 30.88
N SER A 2 7.64 5.93 29.58
CA SER A 2 6.67 6.49 28.60
C SER A 2 5.35 5.72 28.59
N ALA A 3 4.23 6.45 28.54
CA ALA A 3 2.85 5.99 28.62
C ALA A 3 2.45 4.90 27.59
N LYS A 4 3.23 4.71 26.52
CA LYS A 4 3.03 3.64 25.53
C LYS A 4 3.28 2.22 26.08
N LYS A 5 4.08 2.06 27.15
CA LYS A 5 4.24 0.76 27.83
C LYS A 5 3.01 0.37 28.66
N LEU A 6 2.16 1.33 29.03
CA LEU A 6 1.02 1.09 29.92
C LEU A 6 -0.22 0.57 29.17
N THR A 7 -0.50 1.07 27.96
CA THR A 7 -1.70 0.69 27.19
C THR A 7 -1.65 -0.76 26.67
N VAL A 8 -0.45 -1.28 26.38
CA VAL A 8 -0.27 -2.69 25.99
C VAL A 8 -0.25 -3.62 27.20
N ALA A 9 0.23 -3.14 28.37
CA ALA A 9 0.20 -3.92 29.60
C ALA A 9 -1.22 -4.15 30.14
N ILE A 10 -2.12 -3.16 30.00
CA ILE A 10 -3.49 -3.20 30.53
C ILE A 10 -4.40 -4.18 29.76
N THR A 11 -4.15 -4.44 28.47
CA THR A 11 -4.93 -5.42 27.69
C THR A 11 -4.44 -6.87 27.85
N LEU A 12 -3.18 -7.07 28.24
CA LEU A 12 -2.53 -8.39 28.31
C LEU A 12 -2.66 -9.10 29.66
N GLU A 13 -2.66 -8.37 30.77
CA GLU A 13 -2.98 -8.98 32.07
C GLU A 13 -4.44 -9.47 32.11
N GLY A 14 -5.36 -8.69 31.52
CA GLY A 14 -6.75 -9.10 31.37
C GLY A 14 -6.89 -10.39 30.55
N ALA A 15 -6.15 -10.51 29.44
CA ALA A 15 -6.17 -11.70 28.59
C ALA A 15 -5.55 -12.95 29.25
N LYS A 16 -4.50 -12.79 30.07
CA LYS A 16 -3.91 -13.90 30.86
C LYS A 16 -4.85 -14.42 31.94
N ALA A 17 -5.69 -13.56 32.51
CA ALA A 17 -6.67 -13.93 33.53
C ALA A 17 -7.91 -14.64 32.96
N LEU A 18 -8.22 -14.43 31.67
CA LEU A 18 -9.45 -14.90 31.02
C LEU A 18 -9.38 -16.33 30.45
N VAL A 19 -8.18 -16.88 30.17
CA VAL A 19 -8.03 -18.23 29.60
C VAL A 19 -6.80 -18.95 30.19
N PRO A 20 -6.98 -19.91 31.12
CA PRO A 20 -5.90 -20.77 31.60
C PRO A 20 -5.28 -21.54 30.42
N GLY A 21 -3.97 -21.36 30.17
CA GLY A 21 -3.25 -22.02 29.07
C GLY A 21 -2.90 -21.12 27.87
N ALA A 22 -3.31 -19.85 27.85
CA ALA A 22 -2.97 -18.92 26.76
C ALA A 22 -1.54 -18.35 26.80
N ALA A 23 -0.80 -18.53 27.92
CA ALA A 23 0.55 -18.00 28.11
C ALA A 23 1.56 -18.36 27.00
N PRO A 24 1.68 -19.62 26.53
CA PRO A 24 2.55 -19.96 25.40
C PRO A 24 2.11 -19.31 24.08
N LEU A 25 0.80 -19.19 23.83
CA LEU A 25 0.28 -18.53 22.63
C LEU A 25 0.57 -17.03 22.62
N ILE A 26 0.50 -16.39 23.79
CA ILE A 26 0.89 -14.99 23.98
C ILE A 26 2.39 -14.81 23.72
N GLY A 27 3.24 -15.72 24.19
CA GLY A 27 4.68 -15.70 23.93
C GLY A 27 5.01 -15.88 22.44
N ILE A 28 4.33 -16.79 21.75
CA ILE A 28 4.47 -16.99 20.30
C ILE A 28 4.02 -15.74 19.54
N ALA A 29 2.88 -15.15 19.89
CA ALA A 29 2.39 -13.92 19.26
C ALA A 29 3.36 -12.74 19.45
N GLN A 30 3.95 -12.60 20.64
CA GLN A 30 4.98 -11.58 20.92
C GLN A 30 6.26 -11.82 20.12
N SER A 31 6.72 -13.07 20.02
CA SER A 31 7.90 -13.42 19.23
C SER A 31 7.69 -13.14 17.74
N LEU A 32 6.53 -13.54 17.18
CA LEU A 32 6.17 -13.25 15.79
C LEU A 32 6.02 -11.75 15.52
N TYR A 33 5.48 -10.99 16.48
CA TYR A 33 5.36 -9.54 16.41
C TYR A 33 6.74 -8.87 16.31
N SER A 34 7.67 -9.25 17.20
CA SER A 34 9.04 -8.72 17.19
C SER A 34 9.80 -9.11 15.95
N ALA A 35 9.77 -10.38 15.55
CA ALA A 35 10.45 -10.88 14.36
C ALA A 35 9.95 -10.20 13.07
N ARG A 36 8.65 -9.92 12.98
CA ARG A 36 8.06 -9.22 11.85
C ARG A 36 8.44 -7.75 11.82
N GLY A 37 8.47 -7.08 12.98
CA GLY A 37 8.97 -5.71 13.10
C GLY A 37 10.45 -5.59 12.74
N GLU A 38 11.29 -6.52 13.20
CA GLU A 38 12.71 -6.58 12.87
C GLU A 38 12.96 -6.80 11.38
N ARG A 39 12.22 -7.74 10.77
CA ARG A 39 12.30 -7.96 9.31
C ARG A 39 11.97 -6.69 8.54
N PHE A 40 10.90 -5.99 8.92
CA PHE A 40 10.50 -4.74 8.26
C PHE A 40 11.59 -3.68 8.32
N LEU A 41 12.18 -3.44 9.51
CA LEU A 41 13.25 -2.46 9.67
C LEU A 41 14.51 -2.85 8.87
N ARG A 42 14.86 -4.14 8.87
CA ARG A 42 15.99 -4.65 8.08
C ARG A 42 15.78 -4.43 6.58
N THR A 43 14.57 -4.68 6.07
CA THR A 43 14.29 -4.44 4.64
C THR A 43 14.32 -2.95 4.30
N ILE A 44 13.93 -2.06 5.21
CA ILE A 44 14.15 -0.61 5.01
C ILE A 44 15.64 -0.29 4.92
N GLU A 45 16.47 -0.83 5.82
CA GLU A 45 17.91 -0.62 5.83
C GLU A 45 18.57 -1.15 4.55
N GLU A 46 18.19 -2.35 4.11
CA GLU A 46 18.64 -2.94 2.85
C GLU A 46 18.29 -2.06 1.65
N ARG A 47 17.06 -1.51 1.60
CA ARG A 47 16.60 -0.64 0.51
C ARG A 47 17.30 0.72 0.52
N LEU A 48 17.50 1.32 1.69
CA LEU A 48 18.25 2.58 1.81
C LEU A 48 19.71 2.39 1.40
N SER A 49 20.33 1.28 1.80
CA SER A 49 21.72 0.96 1.46
C SER A 49 21.92 0.70 -0.03
N ALA A 50 20.88 0.27 -0.74
CA ALA A 50 20.89 0.08 -2.19
C ALA A 50 20.78 1.39 -2.99
N LEU A 51 20.48 2.52 -2.34
CA LEU A 51 20.39 3.82 -2.98
C LEU A 51 21.73 4.54 -2.82
N GLU A 52 22.63 4.33 -3.78
CA GLU A 52 24.04 4.77 -3.72
C GLU A 52 24.22 6.29 -3.50
N ASP A 53 23.31 7.12 -4.03
CA ASP A 53 23.37 8.59 -3.98
C ASP A 53 22.22 9.26 -3.18
N ALA A 54 21.41 8.49 -2.44
CA ALA A 54 20.29 9.05 -1.69
C ALA A 54 20.73 9.58 -0.31
N GLU A 55 20.37 10.82 -0.02
CA GLU A 55 20.43 11.38 1.34
C GLU A 55 19.02 11.34 1.97
N PRO A 56 18.67 10.27 2.72
CA PRO A 56 17.37 10.18 3.37
C PRO A 56 17.26 11.21 4.49
N ASP A 57 16.12 11.88 4.57
CA ASP A 57 15.75 12.73 5.71
C ASP A 57 15.37 11.83 6.92
N PRO A 58 16.16 11.83 8.01
CA PRO A 58 15.93 10.95 9.15
C PRO A 58 14.60 11.21 9.87
N GLU A 59 14.13 12.46 9.91
CA GLU A 59 12.88 12.82 10.59
C GLU A 59 11.67 12.33 9.79
N ARG A 60 11.73 12.45 8.46
CA ARG A 60 10.70 11.91 7.56
C ARG A 60 10.68 10.39 7.61
N LEU A 61 11.84 9.75 7.61
CA LEU A 61 11.95 8.30 7.73
C LEU A 61 11.34 7.81 9.04
N ALA A 62 11.71 8.42 10.17
CA ALA A 62 11.18 8.06 11.48
C ALA A 62 9.66 8.24 11.56
N SER A 63 9.14 9.33 10.99
CA SER A 63 7.70 9.60 10.93
C SER A 63 6.95 8.57 10.08
N ALA A 64 7.49 8.24 8.90
CA ALA A 64 6.89 7.25 8.00
C ALA A 64 6.91 5.84 8.60
N ILE A 65 8.02 5.45 9.25
CA ILE A 65 8.10 4.19 9.99
C ILE A 65 7.04 4.16 11.10
N ALA A 66 6.90 5.23 11.89
CA ALA A 66 5.93 5.27 12.98
C ALA A 66 4.47 5.18 12.50
N GLU A 67 4.16 5.75 11.34
CA GLU A 67 2.85 5.68 10.70
C GLU A 67 2.55 4.26 10.20
N ILE A 68 3.52 3.62 9.55
CA ILE A 68 3.37 2.32 8.89
C ILE A 68 3.54 1.13 9.84
N GLN A 69 4.28 1.26 10.94
CA GLN A 69 4.68 0.13 11.81
C GLN A 69 3.47 -0.67 12.31
N ARG A 70 2.40 0.01 12.74
CA ARG A 70 1.17 -0.68 13.19
C ARG A 70 0.50 -1.46 12.07
N ARG A 71 0.64 -0.98 10.83
CA ARG A 71 -0.01 -1.54 9.66
C ARG A 71 0.75 -2.73 9.08
N VAL A 72 2.08 -2.67 9.01
CA VAL A 72 2.95 -3.79 8.61
C VAL A 72 2.60 -5.09 9.32
N LEU A 73 2.22 -4.99 10.59
CA LEU A 73 1.88 -6.11 11.45
C LEU A 73 0.53 -6.75 11.08
N ALA A 74 -0.40 -5.98 10.51
CA ALA A 74 -1.69 -6.44 10.01
C ALA A 74 -1.67 -6.77 8.51
N THR A 75 -0.72 -6.22 7.75
CA THR A 75 -0.65 -6.33 6.29
C THR A 75 0.02 -7.63 5.83
N PRO A 76 -0.62 -8.45 4.97
CA PRO A 76 -0.04 -9.66 4.39
C PRO A 76 1.40 -9.46 3.88
N ILE A 77 2.24 -10.51 3.99
CA ILE A 77 3.68 -10.41 3.70
C ILE A 77 3.96 -9.92 2.28
N ASP A 78 3.15 -10.35 1.31
CA ASP A 78 3.18 -9.95 -0.10
C ASP A 78 2.86 -8.47 -0.35
N GLN A 79 2.28 -7.78 0.64
CA GLN A 79 1.97 -6.35 0.57
C GLN A 79 2.92 -5.48 1.42
N GLN A 80 3.80 -6.09 2.23
CA GLN A 80 4.74 -5.35 3.07
C GLN A 80 5.79 -4.59 2.26
N ASP A 81 6.16 -5.08 1.08
CA ASP A 81 7.13 -4.40 0.23
C ASP A 81 6.64 -3.00 -0.18
N ARG A 82 5.33 -2.82 -0.45
CA ARG A 82 4.76 -1.50 -0.74
C ARG A 82 4.86 -0.54 0.45
N LEU A 83 4.70 -1.07 1.67
CA LEU A 83 4.86 -0.30 2.91
C LEU A 83 6.31 0.07 3.18
N VAL A 84 7.25 -0.84 2.90
CA VAL A 84 8.69 -0.56 2.97
C VAL A 84 9.06 0.53 1.96
N ASN A 85 8.64 0.37 0.71
CA ASN A 85 8.91 1.33 -0.35
C ASN A 85 8.34 2.71 -0.02
N ALA A 86 7.11 2.78 0.50
CA ALA A 86 6.52 4.03 0.95
C ALA A 86 7.31 4.70 2.08
N ALA A 87 7.83 3.93 3.04
CA ALA A 87 8.69 4.46 4.09
C ALA A 87 10.01 5.01 3.53
N VAL A 88 10.64 4.30 2.60
CA VAL A 88 11.89 4.71 1.95
C VAL A 88 11.67 5.94 1.06
N ASN A 89 10.65 5.91 0.20
CA ASN A 89 10.30 7.02 -0.69
C ASN A 89 9.86 8.26 0.09
N SER A 90 9.30 8.11 1.29
CA SER A 90 9.00 9.24 2.19
C SER A 90 10.26 9.97 2.67
N ALA A 91 11.36 9.24 2.84
CA ALA A 91 12.63 9.77 3.32
C ALA A 91 13.47 10.37 2.19
N VAL A 92 13.41 9.80 0.99
CA VAL A 92 14.28 10.15 -0.15
C VAL A 92 13.60 11.13 -1.12
N SER A 93 12.29 11.03 -1.33
CA SER A 93 11.60 11.90 -2.29
C SER A 93 11.47 13.32 -1.75
N ARG A 94 12.27 14.23 -2.32
CA ARG A 94 12.17 15.68 -2.05
C ARG A 94 11.06 16.35 -2.86
N SER A 95 10.55 15.69 -3.91
CA SER A 95 9.58 16.27 -4.87
C SER A 95 8.12 16.05 -4.49
N LEU A 96 7.81 15.06 -3.63
CA LEU A 96 6.44 14.83 -3.19
C LEU A 96 6.03 15.83 -2.10
N ALA A 97 4.94 16.55 -2.34
CA ALA A 97 4.40 17.47 -1.35
C ALA A 97 3.98 16.72 -0.08
N GLU A 98 4.20 17.35 1.09
CA GLU A 98 3.84 16.78 2.40
C GLU A 98 2.36 16.35 2.48
N SER A 99 1.47 17.14 1.87
CA SER A 99 0.04 16.83 1.79
C SER A 99 -0.24 15.55 1.00
N ASP A 100 0.46 15.36 -0.11
CA ASP A 100 0.30 14.17 -0.97
C ASP A 100 0.91 12.95 -0.31
N ARG A 101 2.06 13.09 0.36
CA ARG A 101 2.66 12.02 1.16
C ARG A 101 1.71 11.51 2.22
N ARG A 102 1.18 12.39 3.07
CA ARG A 102 0.19 12.00 4.10
C ARG A 102 -1.03 11.33 3.49
N ARG A 103 -1.51 11.85 2.36
CA ARG A 103 -2.63 11.26 1.64
C ARG A 103 -2.30 9.85 1.13
N PHE A 104 -1.13 9.64 0.56
CA PHE A 104 -0.68 8.34 0.07
C PHE A 104 -0.50 7.32 1.19
N MET A 105 0.01 7.76 2.35
CA MET A 105 0.08 6.92 3.54
C MET A 105 -1.32 6.49 3.99
N LEU A 106 -2.29 7.41 4.01
CA LEU A 106 -3.69 7.07 4.25
C LEU A 106 -4.24 6.09 3.19
N MET A 107 -3.95 6.25 1.91
CA MET A 107 -4.38 5.30 0.87
C MET A 107 -3.84 3.90 1.11
N LEU A 108 -2.56 3.78 1.49
CA LEU A 108 -1.99 2.51 1.95
C LEU A 108 -2.79 1.94 3.13
N GLU A 109 -3.44 2.80 3.94
CA GLU A 109 -4.31 2.45 5.06
C GLU A 109 -5.68 1.83 4.72
N TYR A 110 -6.21 1.97 3.51
CA TYR A 110 -7.53 1.40 3.19
C TYR A 110 -7.59 0.70 1.84
N PHE A 111 -6.59 0.86 0.98
CA PHE A 111 -6.50 0.09 -0.25
C PHE A 111 -6.17 -1.37 0.03
N SER A 112 -6.96 -2.24 -0.60
CA SER A 112 -6.69 -3.67 -0.69
C SER A 112 -5.75 -3.97 -1.86
N GLU A 113 -5.24 -5.19 -1.91
CA GLU A 113 -4.44 -5.70 -3.05
C GLU A 113 -5.11 -5.45 -4.40
N LEU A 114 -6.43 -5.61 -4.47
CA LEU A 114 -7.19 -5.42 -5.70
C LEU A 114 -7.12 -3.95 -6.18
N HIS A 115 -7.08 -2.97 -5.27
CA HIS A 115 -6.91 -1.57 -5.66
C HIS A 115 -5.56 -1.35 -6.34
N PHE A 116 -4.48 -1.89 -5.77
CA PHE A 116 -3.14 -1.77 -6.34
C PHE A 116 -3.07 -2.43 -7.70
N ARG A 117 -3.55 -3.67 -7.84
CA ARG A 117 -3.54 -4.39 -9.12
C ARG A 117 -4.36 -3.68 -10.20
N VAL A 118 -5.56 -3.21 -9.85
CA VAL A 118 -6.37 -2.41 -10.79
C VAL A 118 -5.58 -1.18 -11.21
N LEU A 119 -4.99 -0.43 -10.27
CA LEU A 119 -4.25 0.78 -10.59
C LEU A 119 -3.01 0.51 -11.46
N GLU A 120 -2.24 -0.54 -11.16
CA GLU A 120 -1.10 -1.01 -11.95
C GLU A 120 -1.53 -1.34 -13.39
N ILE A 121 -2.61 -2.10 -13.56
CA ILE A 121 -3.16 -2.46 -14.89
C ILE A 121 -3.59 -1.20 -15.66
N LEU A 122 -4.27 -0.26 -15.00
CA LEU A 122 -4.75 0.97 -15.63
C LEU A 122 -3.64 1.96 -16.02
N SER A 123 -2.46 1.81 -15.43
CA SER A 123 -1.29 2.67 -15.67
C SER A 123 -0.54 2.34 -16.96
N VAL A 124 -0.73 1.13 -17.48
CA VAL A 124 -0.05 0.64 -18.70
C VAL A 124 -0.72 1.25 -19.94
N VAL A 125 0.08 1.98 -20.72
CA VAL A 125 -0.34 2.77 -21.90
C VAL A 125 -0.68 1.89 -23.12
N ASP A 126 -0.09 0.71 -23.24
CA ASP A 126 -0.27 -0.19 -24.39
C ASP A 126 -0.34 -1.65 -23.90
N ASP A 127 -1.55 -2.18 -23.66
CA ASP A 127 -1.71 -3.61 -23.42
C ASP A 127 -1.63 -4.35 -24.77
N PRO A 128 -0.57 -5.14 -25.05
CA PRO A 128 -0.44 -5.87 -26.32
C PRO A 128 -1.55 -6.92 -26.49
N HIS A 129 -2.29 -7.23 -25.43
CA HIS A 129 -3.42 -8.15 -25.44
C HIS A 129 -4.79 -7.43 -25.41
N GLY A 130 -4.79 -6.09 -25.33
CA GLY A 130 -5.99 -5.26 -25.32
C GLY A 130 -6.50 -5.01 -26.74
N GLY A 131 -7.37 -5.88 -27.25
CA GLY A 131 -8.12 -5.59 -28.46
C GLY A 131 -9.08 -4.42 -28.26
N LEU A 132 -9.51 -3.77 -29.36
CA LEU A 132 -10.52 -2.71 -29.37
C LEU A 132 -11.86 -3.09 -28.70
N ALA A 133 -12.10 -4.39 -28.48
CA ALA A 133 -13.30 -4.96 -27.88
C ALA A 133 -13.12 -5.47 -26.44
N ASP A 134 -11.91 -5.40 -25.86
CA ASP A 134 -11.71 -5.90 -24.50
C ASP A 134 -12.24 -4.89 -23.48
N SER A 135 -13.22 -5.33 -22.68
CA SER A 135 -13.74 -4.49 -21.61
C SER A 135 -12.67 -4.28 -20.55
N LEU A 136 -12.63 -3.10 -19.93
CA LEU A 136 -11.68 -2.78 -18.87
C LEU A 136 -11.77 -3.79 -17.71
N ARG A 137 -12.98 -4.28 -17.44
CA ARG A 137 -13.22 -5.37 -16.50
C ARG A 137 -12.56 -6.67 -16.95
N GLY A 138 -12.77 -7.09 -18.20
CA GLY A 138 -12.14 -8.28 -18.77
C GLY A 138 -10.62 -8.21 -18.66
N ARG A 139 -10.03 -7.05 -18.92
CA ARG A 139 -8.58 -6.81 -18.72
C ARG A 139 -8.13 -7.03 -17.27
N VAL A 140 -8.88 -6.51 -16.30
CA VAL A 140 -8.57 -6.72 -14.88
C VAL A 140 -8.70 -8.20 -14.53
N GLU A 141 -9.80 -8.84 -14.90
CA GLU A 141 -10.08 -10.25 -14.58
C GLU A 141 -9.07 -11.23 -15.19
N ARG A 142 -8.49 -10.91 -16.35
CA ARG A 142 -7.39 -11.69 -16.94
C ARG A 142 -6.16 -11.77 -16.02
N HIS A 143 -5.90 -10.72 -15.24
CA HIS A 143 -4.71 -10.62 -14.37
C HIS A 143 -5.01 -10.96 -12.91
N THR A 144 -6.26 -10.81 -12.48
CA THR A 144 -6.67 -11.01 -11.08
C THR A 144 -7.52 -12.26 -10.85
N GLY A 145 -7.99 -12.91 -11.91
CA GLY A 145 -9.10 -13.85 -11.85
C GLY A 145 -10.46 -13.15 -11.83
N SER A 146 -11.53 -13.94 -11.84
CA SER A 146 -12.92 -13.45 -11.78
C SER A 146 -13.16 -12.63 -10.51
N ILE A 147 -13.82 -11.47 -10.67
CA ILE A 147 -14.15 -10.56 -9.56
C ILE A 147 -15.66 -10.33 -9.56
N ASP A 148 -16.24 -10.33 -8.37
CA ASP A 148 -17.63 -9.94 -8.16
C ASP A 148 -17.91 -8.47 -8.58
N ASP A 149 -19.03 -8.24 -9.25
CA ASP A 149 -19.44 -6.93 -9.77
C ASP A 149 -19.46 -5.84 -8.69
N GLN A 150 -19.94 -6.16 -7.48
CA GLN A 150 -20.04 -5.21 -6.38
C GLN A 150 -18.65 -4.88 -5.83
N VAL A 151 -17.77 -5.87 -5.76
CA VAL A 151 -16.37 -5.68 -5.34
C VAL A 151 -15.65 -4.79 -6.35
N PHE A 152 -15.76 -5.08 -7.65
CA PHE A 152 -15.14 -4.26 -8.69
C PHE A 152 -15.68 -2.83 -8.70
N SER A 153 -17.00 -2.66 -8.56
CA SER A 153 -17.63 -1.33 -8.49
C SER A 153 -17.20 -0.53 -7.27
N ARG A 154 -17.00 -1.21 -6.12
CA ARG A 154 -16.48 -0.56 -4.91
C ARG A 154 -15.04 -0.08 -5.11
N VAL A 155 -14.16 -0.95 -5.62
CA VAL A 155 -12.77 -0.59 -5.92
C VAL A 155 -12.72 0.58 -6.90
N TRP A 156 -13.50 0.54 -7.98
CA TRP A 156 -13.56 1.63 -8.94
C TRP A 156 -14.03 2.94 -8.31
N GLY A 157 -15.09 2.89 -7.51
CA GLY A 157 -15.62 4.05 -6.79
C GLY A 157 -14.60 4.65 -5.82
N ASP A 158 -13.82 3.81 -5.15
CA ASP A 158 -12.75 4.23 -4.24
C ASP A 158 -11.61 4.91 -5.00
N LEU A 159 -11.14 4.33 -6.11
CA LEU A 159 -10.10 4.92 -6.96
C LEU A 159 -10.55 6.26 -7.58
N HIS A 160 -11.80 6.36 -8.04
CA HIS A 160 -12.36 7.60 -8.58
C HIS A 160 -12.53 8.66 -7.48
N ARG A 161 -13.01 8.29 -6.29
CA ARG A 161 -13.12 9.20 -5.14
C ARG A 161 -11.76 9.79 -4.78
N GLU A 162 -10.71 8.98 -4.88
CA GLU A 162 -9.33 9.42 -4.66
C GLU A 162 -8.69 10.16 -5.85
N ARG A 163 -9.43 10.41 -6.94
CA ARG A 163 -8.92 11.06 -8.15
C ARG A 163 -7.69 10.35 -8.74
N LEU A 164 -7.66 9.02 -8.61
CA LEU A 164 -6.64 8.17 -9.19
C LEU A 164 -7.01 7.74 -10.62
N VAL A 165 -8.30 7.80 -10.95
CA VAL A 165 -8.85 7.55 -12.29
C VAL A 165 -9.79 8.70 -12.68
N ALA A 166 -9.82 9.03 -13.97
CA ALA A 166 -10.59 10.15 -14.50
C ALA A 166 -12.11 9.92 -14.49
N ALA A 167 -12.51 8.68 -14.78
CA ALA A 167 -13.90 8.34 -15.07
C ALA A 167 -14.62 7.77 -13.85
N ARG A 168 -15.85 8.28 -13.60
CA ARG A 168 -16.72 7.77 -12.53
C ARG A 168 -17.16 6.33 -12.76
N GLU A 169 -17.33 5.96 -14.03
CA GLU A 169 -17.71 4.61 -14.43
C GLU A 169 -16.58 3.97 -15.25
N PRO A 170 -16.33 2.67 -15.07
CA PRO A 170 -15.24 1.96 -15.75
C PRO A 170 -15.37 1.97 -17.28
N ASN A 171 -16.60 2.02 -17.79
CA ASN A 171 -16.92 1.97 -19.22
C ASN A 171 -17.40 3.32 -19.78
N ALA A 172 -17.20 4.44 -19.07
CA ALA A 172 -17.62 5.73 -19.57
C ALA A 172 -16.94 6.05 -20.92
N MET A 173 -17.74 6.27 -21.96
CA MET A 173 -17.27 6.76 -23.26
C MET A 173 -16.89 8.24 -23.12
N GLY A 174 -15.59 8.56 -23.07
CA GLY A 174 -15.16 9.96 -22.98
C GLY A 174 -13.69 10.20 -22.64
N THR A 175 -12.93 9.18 -22.23
CA THR A 175 -11.49 9.34 -22.02
C THR A 175 -10.73 9.45 -23.35
N PRO A 176 -9.86 10.47 -23.52
CA PRO A 176 -8.97 10.56 -24.67
C PRO A 176 -8.04 9.34 -24.70
N GLY A 177 -8.09 8.51 -25.75
CA GLY A 177 -7.23 7.32 -25.89
C GLY A 177 -7.94 5.98 -26.12
N GLY A 178 -9.27 5.94 -26.15
CA GLY A 178 -10.01 4.69 -26.39
C GLY A 178 -9.94 3.69 -25.22
N MET A 179 -10.43 2.45 -25.40
CA MET A 179 -10.44 1.42 -24.34
C MET A 179 -9.04 0.91 -23.94
N ALA A 180 -8.06 1.04 -24.84
CA ALA A 180 -6.70 0.54 -24.64
C ALA A 180 -5.75 1.52 -23.95
N GLY A 181 -6.05 2.83 -23.95
CA GLY A 181 -5.16 3.84 -23.39
C GLY A 181 -5.15 3.88 -21.85
N LYS A 182 -4.08 4.45 -21.31
CA LYS A 182 -3.89 4.74 -19.87
C LYS A 182 -5.10 5.46 -19.29
N ARG A 183 -5.56 4.99 -18.12
CA ARG A 183 -6.74 5.52 -17.42
C ARG A 183 -6.43 6.17 -16.06
N THR A 184 -5.17 6.11 -15.64
CA THR A 184 -4.71 6.74 -14.41
C THR A 184 -4.47 8.24 -14.59
N GLU A 185 -4.78 8.99 -13.55
CA GLU A 185 -4.45 10.41 -13.43
C GLU A 185 -2.98 10.61 -13.00
N PRO A 186 -2.39 11.82 -13.17
CA PRO A 186 -1.02 12.09 -12.73
C PRO A 186 -0.76 11.80 -11.23
N LEU A 187 -1.81 11.96 -10.40
CA LEU A 187 -1.76 11.62 -8.97
C LEU A 187 -1.57 10.12 -8.76
N ALA A 188 -2.22 9.28 -9.57
CA ALA A 188 -2.06 7.85 -9.51
C ALA A 188 -0.68 7.39 -9.92
N ASP A 189 -0.07 8.00 -10.93
CA ASP A 189 1.31 7.68 -11.30
C ASP A 189 2.28 8.04 -10.17
N SER A 190 2.03 9.17 -9.50
CA SER A 190 2.83 9.60 -8.36
C SER A 190 2.66 8.66 -7.17
N PHE A 191 1.43 8.19 -6.93
CA PHE A 191 1.14 7.19 -5.90
C PHE A 191 1.81 5.85 -6.21
N LEU A 192 1.70 5.36 -7.44
CA LEU A 192 2.35 4.11 -7.87
C LEU A 192 3.87 4.20 -7.69
N ARG A 193 4.51 5.28 -8.16
CA ARG A 193 5.95 5.51 -7.90
C ARG A 193 6.28 5.53 -6.41
N PHE A 194 5.42 6.13 -5.59
CA PHE A 194 5.61 6.21 -4.14
C PHE A 194 5.57 4.83 -3.44
N VAL A 195 4.80 3.86 -3.96
CA VAL A 195 4.67 2.52 -3.36
C VAL A 195 5.50 1.44 -4.08
N SER A 196 6.03 1.74 -5.27
CA SER A 196 6.97 0.89 -5.99
C SER A 196 8.39 0.98 -5.44
N MET A 197 9.24 0.01 -5.80
CA MET A 197 10.65 0.04 -5.42
C MET A 197 11.24 1.40 -5.83
N PRO A 198 12.03 2.06 -4.95
CA PRO A 198 12.67 3.31 -5.31
C PRO A 198 13.55 3.08 -6.54
N SER A 199 13.17 3.70 -7.65
CA SER A 199 13.98 3.83 -8.85
C SER A 199 14.35 5.31 -8.96
N GLU A 200 15.57 5.59 -9.41
CA GLU A 200 16.07 6.95 -9.70
C GLU A 200 15.04 7.85 -10.40
#